data_AF-A0A382Y850-F1
#
_entry.id   AF-A0A382Y850-F1
#
_cell.length_a   1.000
_cell.length_b   1.000
_cell.length_c   1.000
_cell.angle_alpha   90.00
_cell.angle_beta   90.00
_cell.angle_gamma   90.00
#
_symmetry.space_group_name_H-M   'P 1'
#
loop_
_entity.id
_entity.type
_entity.pdbx_description
1 polymer ?
#
loop_
_entity_poly.entity_id
_entity_poly.type
_entity_poly.pdbx_seq_one_letter_code
_entity_poly.pdbx_strand_id
1 'polypeptide(L)'
;AKWGAKTPDEAKAIASRHSALSIVSADDPPIFMSYGMTPTAKPPTDKGRIRGWLIHHVNLGIALKEKTDALKLEAHLKYPGAEIKYQSQVDFFVDKLLKK
;
A
#
# COMPACT_ATOMS: atom_id res chain seq x y z
N ALA A 1 11.65 -9.34 6.39
CA ALA A 1 11.53 -10.79 6.15
C ALA A 1 12.61 -11.20 5.15
N LYS A 2 13.05 -12.47 5.12
CA LYS A 2 14.10 -12.91 4.17
C LYS A 2 13.54 -13.51 2.88
N TRP A 3 12.24 -13.83 2.81
CA TRP A 3 11.60 -14.35 1.58
C TRP A 3 12.29 -15.59 0.98
N GLY A 4 12.85 -16.45 1.83
CA GLY A 4 13.64 -17.62 1.40
C GLY A 4 15.11 -17.31 1.07
N ALA A 5 15.55 -16.05 1.10
CA ALA A 5 16.92 -15.67 0.81
C ALA A 5 17.93 -16.13 1.87
N LYS A 6 19.13 -16.43 1.39
CA LYS A 6 20.31 -16.77 2.19
C LYS A 6 21.09 -15.53 2.61
N THR A 7 21.07 -14.46 1.80
CA THR A 7 21.78 -13.21 2.07
C THR A 7 20.84 -12.00 2.17
N PRO A 8 21.25 -10.91 2.84
CA PRO A 8 20.49 -9.66 2.85
C PRO A 8 20.28 -9.06 1.45
N ASP A 9 21.29 -9.14 0.58
CA ASP A 9 21.19 -8.61 -0.78
C ASP A 9 20.22 -9.40 -1.64
N GLU A 10 20.22 -10.73 -1.50
CA GLU A 10 19.23 -11.60 -2.13
C GLU A 10 17.82 -11.29 -1.60
N ALA A 11 17.67 -11.09 -0.27
CA ALA A 11 16.39 -10.71 0.30
C ALA A 11 15.89 -9.36 -0.25
N LYS A 12 16.80 -8.39 -0.44
CA LYS A 12 16.52 -7.08 -1.04
C LYS A 12 16.13 -7.21 -2.51
N ALA A 13 16.85 -8.02 -3.28
CA ALA A 13 16.55 -8.27 -4.69
C ALA A 13 15.17 -8.92 -4.86
N ILE A 14 14.85 -9.94 -4.05
CA ILE A 14 13.53 -10.59 -4.03
C ILE A 14 12.45 -9.56 -3.65
N ALA A 15 12.66 -8.79 -2.59
CA ALA A 15 11.71 -7.77 -2.16
C ALA A 15 11.47 -6.72 -3.25
N SER A 16 12.53 -6.25 -3.92
CA SER A 16 12.42 -5.29 -5.01
C SER A 16 11.68 -5.87 -6.21
N ARG A 17 11.99 -7.10 -6.61
CA ARG A 17 11.35 -7.77 -7.75
C ARG A 17 9.83 -7.91 -7.59
N HIS A 18 9.35 -8.08 -6.36
CA HIS A 18 7.94 -8.34 -6.06
C HIS A 18 7.22 -7.18 -5.39
N SER A 19 7.89 -6.05 -5.14
CA SER A 19 7.26 -4.89 -4.53
C SER A 19 6.27 -4.25 -5.50
N ALA A 20 5.05 -3.96 -5.02
CA ALA A 20 4.06 -3.20 -5.78
C ALA A 20 4.64 -1.87 -6.30
N LEU A 21 5.49 -1.21 -5.51
CA LEU A 21 6.21 0.01 -5.92
C LEU A 21 7.12 -0.20 -7.13
N SER A 22 7.65 -1.41 -7.33
CA SER A 22 8.54 -1.71 -8.45
C SER A 22 7.76 -2.14 -9.69
N ILE A 23 6.68 -2.90 -9.52
CA ILE A 23 5.99 -3.56 -10.63
C ILE A 23 4.74 -2.83 -11.16
N VAL A 24 4.16 -1.89 -10.41
CA VAL A 24 2.95 -1.17 -10.85
C VAL A 24 3.17 -0.45 -12.19
N SER A 25 2.19 -0.55 -13.08
CA SER A 25 2.21 -0.01 -14.45
C SER A 25 0.87 0.65 -14.82
N ALA A 26 0.84 1.37 -15.94
CA ALA A 26 -0.34 2.17 -16.34
C ALA A 26 -1.54 1.34 -16.80
N ASP A 27 -1.35 0.06 -17.09
CA ASP A 27 -2.36 -0.91 -17.52
C ASP A 27 -2.96 -1.72 -16.35
N ASP A 28 -2.47 -1.50 -15.12
CA ASP A 28 -3.07 -2.10 -13.93
C ASP A 28 -4.53 -1.63 -13.75
N PRO A 29 -5.40 -2.44 -13.11
CA PRO A 29 -6.74 -2.01 -12.77
C PRO A 29 -6.73 -0.93 -11.67
N PRO A 30 -7.83 -0.17 -11.50
CA PRO A 30 -7.95 0.75 -10.38
C PRO A 30 -7.68 0.05 -9.04
N ILE A 31 -6.95 0.71 -8.14
CA ILE A 31 -6.61 0.15 -6.82
C ILE A 31 -7.26 0.93 -5.67
N PHE A 32 -7.59 0.21 -4.60
CA PHE A 32 -8.02 0.78 -3.33
C PHE A 32 -7.13 0.26 -2.20
N MET A 33 -6.48 1.16 -1.48
CA MET A 33 -5.55 0.88 -0.39
C MET A 33 -6.12 1.43 0.91
N SER A 34 -6.10 0.63 1.98
CA SER A 34 -6.62 1.05 3.29
C SER A 34 -5.62 0.77 4.40
N TYR A 35 -5.30 1.80 5.17
CA TYR A 35 -4.37 1.74 6.29
C TYR A 35 -5.03 2.23 7.58
N GLY A 36 -4.66 1.61 8.71
CA GLY A 36 -5.23 1.92 10.02
C GLY A 36 -4.48 3.01 10.79
N MET A 37 -3.49 3.67 10.20
CA MET A 37 -2.63 4.64 10.90
C MET A 37 -2.38 5.90 10.08
N THR A 38 -2.12 7.02 10.76
CA THR A 38 -1.77 8.30 10.13
C THR A 38 -0.31 8.29 9.65
N PRO A 39 0.09 9.19 8.73
CA PRO A 39 1.49 9.30 8.28
C PRO A 39 2.45 9.71 9.41
N THR A 40 1.92 10.35 10.45
CA THR A 40 2.65 10.82 11.63
C THR A 40 2.58 9.85 12.81
N ALA A 41 2.02 8.65 12.63
CA ALA A 41 1.90 7.66 13.69
C ALA A 41 3.28 7.28 14.22
N LYS A 42 3.45 7.37 15.54
CA LYS A 42 4.70 6.96 16.20
C LYS A 42 4.75 5.42 16.30
N PRO A 43 5.96 4.82 16.33
CA PRO A 43 6.11 3.41 16.63
C PRO A 43 5.44 3.04 17.96
N PRO A 44 4.84 1.84 18.08
CA PRO A 44 4.29 1.38 19.35
C PRO A 44 5.41 1.18 20.38
N THR A 45 5.11 1.45 21.65
CA THR A 45 6.04 1.21 22.77
C THR A 45 6.25 -0.28 23.02
N ASP A 46 5.23 -1.09 22.78
CA ASP A 46 5.32 -2.54 22.81
C ASP A 46 6.19 -3.06 21.64
N LYS A 47 7.36 -3.59 21.99
CA LYS A 47 8.33 -4.17 21.05
C LYS A 47 7.73 -5.30 20.22
N GLY A 48 6.77 -6.06 20.75
CA GLY A 48 6.07 -7.13 20.04
C GLY A 48 5.25 -6.63 18.86
N ARG A 49 4.82 -5.36 18.87
CA ARG A 49 3.98 -4.75 17.84
C ARG A 49 4.75 -3.94 16.80
N ILE A 50 6.03 -3.63 17.04
CA ILE A 50 6.87 -2.81 16.14
C ILE A 50 6.93 -3.43 14.74
N ARG A 51 7.07 -4.76 14.64
CA ARG A 51 7.14 -5.43 13.34
C ARG A 51 5.87 -5.25 12.52
N GLY A 52 4.70 -5.37 13.15
CA GLY A 52 3.42 -5.14 12.48
C GLY A 52 3.28 -3.68 12.04
N TRP A 53 3.69 -2.74 12.89
CA TRP A 53 3.72 -1.32 12.57
C TRP A 53 4.61 -1.00 11.35
N LEU A 54 5.83 -1.56 11.29
CA LEU A 54 6.75 -1.38 10.16
C LEU A 54 6.18 -1.90 8.83
N ILE A 55 5.53 -3.08 8.86
CA ILE A 55 5.03 -3.74 7.65
C ILE A 55 3.74 -3.08 7.14
N HIS A 56 2.86 -2.63 8.04
CA HIS A 56 1.57 -2.05 7.70
C HIS A 56 1.54 -0.53 7.76
N HIS A 57 2.70 0.14 7.77
CA HIS A 57 2.73 1.60 7.79
C HIS A 57 2.11 2.19 6.51
N VAL A 58 1.38 3.29 6.67
CA VAL A 58 0.72 4.00 5.56
C VAL A 58 1.70 4.56 4.51
N ASN A 59 2.99 4.65 4.85
CA ASN A 59 4.01 5.21 3.96
C ASN A 59 4.14 4.42 2.65
N LEU A 60 3.92 3.09 2.69
CA LEU A 60 3.87 2.29 1.47
C LEU A 60 2.73 2.74 0.55
N GLY A 61 1.55 2.99 1.14
CA GLY A 61 0.37 3.47 0.40
C GLY A 61 0.58 4.85 -0.21
N ILE A 62 1.22 5.77 0.53
CA ILE A 62 1.55 7.12 0.05
C ILE A 62 2.50 7.04 -1.14
N ALA A 63 3.62 6.33 -1.00
CA ALA A 63 4.59 6.17 -2.08
C ALA A 63 3.98 5.47 -3.30
N LEU A 64 3.08 4.50 -3.08
CA LEU A 64 2.41 3.83 -4.19
C LEU A 64 1.41 4.76 -4.88
N LYS A 65 0.67 5.57 -4.11
CA LYS A 65 -0.25 6.59 -4.64
C LYS A 65 0.48 7.62 -5.49
N GLU A 66 1.62 8.13 -5.03
CA GLU A 66 2.47 9.05 -5.80
C GLU A 66 2.90 8.44 -7.14
N LYS A 67 3.32 7.16 -7.13
CA LYS A 67 3.71 6.46 -8.36
C LYS A 67 2.51 6.23 -9.29
N THR A 68 1.36 5.82 -8.77
CA THR A 68 0.15 5.63 -9.60
C THR A 68 -0.35 6.95 -10.17
N ASP A 69 -0.24 8.05 -9.44
CA ASP A 69 -0.61 9.39 -9.93
C ASP A 69 0.27 9.82 -11.11
N ALA A 70 1.58 9.59 -11.01
CA ALA A 70 2.51 9.84 -12.12
C ALA A 70 2.18 8.98 -13.37
N LEU A 71 1.68 7.76 -13.17
CA LEU A 71 1.22 6.87 -14.23
C LEU A 71 -0.19 7.21 -14.74
N LYS A 72 -0.90 8.15 -14.12
CA LYS A 72 -2.34 8.43 -14.33
C LYS A 72 -3.23 7.19 -14.12
N LEU A 73 -2.76 6.27 -13.28
CA LEU A 73 -3.51 5.09 -12.86
C LEU A 73 -4.46 5.48 -11.72
N GLU A 74 -5.73 5.07 -11.82
CA GLU A 74 -6.69 5.35 -10.76
C GLU A 74 -6.33 4.59 -9.47
N ALA A 75 -6.04 5.34 -8.41
CA ALA A 75 -5.72 4.79 -7.10
C ALA A 75 -6.41 5.57 -5.99
N HIS A 76 -6.95 4.86 -5.00
CA HIS A 76 -7.62 5.44 -3.83
C HIS A 76 -6.89 5.02 -2.57
N LEU A 77 -6.49 6.00 -1.76
CA LEU A 77 -5.73 5.77 -0.53
C LEU A 77 -6.53 6.23 0.69
N LYS A 78 -6.95 5.29 1.51
CA LYS A 78 -7.67 5.54 2.76
C LYS A 78 -6.74 5.38 3.96
N TYR A 79 -6.69 6.40 4.80
CA TYR A 79 -6.13 6.37 6.15
C TYR A 79 -6.79 7.48 7.00
N PRO A 80 -6.64 7.48 8.33
CA PRO A 80 -7.24 8.53 9.17
C PRO A 80 -6.76 9.93 8.76
N GLY A 81 -7.70 10.80 8.38
CA GLY A 81 -7.42 12.16 7.89
C GLY A 81 -7.17 12.30 6.39
N ALA A 82 -7.24 11.21 5.61
CA ALA A 82 -7.22 11.28 4.16
C ALA A 82 -8.56 11.76 3.60
N GLU A 83 -8.52 12.54 2.52
CA GLU A 83 -9.70 12.81 1.68
C GLU A 83 -9.99 11.58 0.81
N ILE A 84 -11.20 11.04 0.90
CA ILE A 84 -11.54 9.77 0.24
C ILE A 84 -12.86 9.86 -0.53
N LYS A 85 -12.85 9.32 -1.77
CA LYS A 85 -14.05 9.12 -2.58
C LYS A 85 -14.89 7.94 -2.09
N TYR A 86 -14.23 6.82 -1.75
CA TYR A 86 -14.90 5.60 -1.27
C TYR A 86 -14.66 5.41 0.22
N GLN A 87 -15.75 5.19 0.98
CA GLN A 87 -15.67 5.00 2.44
C GLN A 87 -15.21 3.59 2.80
N SER A 88 -15.46 2.61 1.93
CA SER A 88 -15.08 1.22 2.11
C SER A 88 -14.57 0.58 0.82
N GLN A 89 -13.88 -0.55 0.99
CA GLN A 89 -13.50 -1.41 -0.13
C GLN A 89 -14.73 -1.96 -0.87
N VAL A 90 -15.85 -2.15 -0.16
CA VAL A 90 -17.12 -2.59 -0.76
C VAL A 90 -17.67 -1.51 -1.70
N ASP A 91 -17.70 -0.24 -1.27
CA ASP A 91 -18.17 0.87 -2.10
C ASP A 91 -17.33 0.99 -3.38
N PHE A 92 -16.01 0.85 -3.23
CA PHE A 92 -15.08 0.84 -4.35
C PHE A 92 -15.39 -0.30 -5.32
N PHE A 93 -15.52 -1.54 -4.84
CA PHE A 93 -15.81 -2.68 -5.71
C PHE A 93 -17.19 -2.59 -6.36
N VAL A 94 -18.21 -2.11 -5.65
CA VAL A 94 -19.55 -1.88 -6.22
C VAL A 94 -19.46 -0.91 -7.40
N ASP A 95 -18.76 0.21 -7.25
CA ASP A 95 -18.60 1.19 -8.33
C ASP A 95 -17.76 0.68 -9.51
N LYS A 96 -16.77 -0.20 -9.25
CA LYS A 96 -15.89 -0.74 -10.31
C LYS A 96 -16.42 -1.96 -11.04
N LEU A 97 -17.18 -2.82 -10.37
CA LEU A 97 -17.50 -4.15 -10.88
C LEU A 97 -18.97 -4.32 -11.24
N LEU A 98 -19.88 -3.58 -10.60
CA LEU A 98 -21.28 -3.63 -10.98
C LEU A 98 -21.53 -2.68 -12.14
N LYS A 99 -22.06 -3.23 -13.24
CA LYS A 99 -22.53 -2.42 -14.37
C LYS A 99 -23.65 -1.50 -13.88
N LYS A 100 -23.53 -0.21 -14.15
CA LYS A 100 -24.67 0.70 -14.15
C LYS A 100 -25.39 0.62 -15.49
#